data_AF-A0A4D6XQG0-F1
#
_entry.id   AF-A0A4D6XQG0-F1
#
_cell.length_a   1.000
_cell.length_b   1.000
_cell.length_c   1.000
_cell.angle_alpha   90.00
_cell.angle_beta   90.00
_cell.angle_gamma   90.00
#
_symmetry.space_group_name_H-M   'P 1'
#
loop_
_entity.id
_entity.type
_entity.pdbx_description
1 polymer ?
#
loop_
_entity_poly.entity_id
_entity_poly.type
_entity_poly.pdbx_seq_one_letter_code
_entity_poly.pdbx_strand_id
1 'polypeptide(L)'
;MASRGVNKVILIGHLGQDPEVRYMPNGNAVVNMTLATSENWKDKNTGENKEKTEWHRIVLFGKLAEIAGEYLRKGSQVYIEGSLQTRKWQDQNGLERYTTEIVVNIGGTMQMLGNRNSNLQTMSINDNNNTITKIKKTDKVDFNKNIEIDKSSKNLIDSSSEIDFDDEIPF
;
A
#
# COMPACT_ATOMS: atom_id res chain seq x y z
N MET A 1 -17.00 -6.64 -36.44
CA MET A 1 -16.36 -6.87 -35.13
C MET A 1 -15.98 -5.51 -34.56
N ALA A 2 -16.53 -5.10 -33.41
CA ALA A 2 -16.20 -3.81 -32.83
C ALA A 2 -14.78 -3.87 -32.24
N SER A 3 -13.81 -3.21 -32.87
CA SER A 3 -12.50 -2.95 -32.28
C SER A 3 -12.68 -1.89 -31.19
N ARG A 4 -12.98 -2.34 -29.97
CA ARG A 4 -13.01 -1.43 -28.82
C ARG A 4 -11.55 -1.09 -28.48
N GLY A 5 -11.21 0.19 -28.47
CA GLY A 5 -9.88 0.66 -28.06
C GLY A 5 -9.57 0.31 -26.61
N VAL A 6 -8.29 0.40 -26.24
CA VAL A 6 -7.81 0.10 -24.88
C VAL A 6 -7.63 1.40 -24.10
N ASN A 7 -8.25 1.48 -22.93
CA ASN A 7 -7.99 2.53 -21.93
C ASN A 7 -7.53 1.85 -20.65
N LYS A 8 -6.24 1.98 -20.34
CA LYS A 8 -5.60 1.38 -19.16
C LYS A 8 -4.60 2.39 -18.58
N VAL A 9 -4.67 2.58 -17.27
CA VAL A 9 -3.71 3.34 -16.48
C VAL A 9 -3.13 2.41 -15.44
N ILE A 10 -1.81 2.41 -15.30
CA ILE A 10 -1.09 1.68 -14.26
C ILE A 10 -0.24 2.70 -13.51
N LEU A 11 -0.38 2.73 -12.18
CA LEU A 11 0.37 3.62 -11.32
C LEU A 11 0.91 2.86 -10.11
N ILE A 12 2.11 3.23 -9.70
CA ILE A 12 2.66 2.91 -8.39
C ILE A 12 3.07 4.24 -7.77
N GLY A 13 2.56 4.53 -6.58
CA GLY A 13 2.84 5.79 -5.92
C GLY A 13 2.42 5.80 -4.46
N HIS A 14 2.50 6.98 -3.85
CA HIS A 14 2.18 7.19 -2.44
C HIS A 14 0.96 8.08 -2.27
N LEU A 15 0.12 7.79 -1.28
CA LEU A 15 -1.01 8.65 -0.95
C LEU A 15 -0.52 10.00 -0.40
N GLY A 16 -0.98 11.11 -0.97
CA GLY A 16 -0.68 12.46 -0.49
C GLY A 16 -1.42 12.84 0.79
N GLN A 17 -2.58 12.23 0.99
CA GLN A 17 -3.47 12.44 2.13
C GLN A 17 -4.23 11.15 2.43
N ASP A 18 -4.88 11.10 3.59
CA ASP A 18 -5.76 9.98 3.95
C ASP A 18 -6.91 9.82 2.92
N PRO A 19 -7.36 8.60 2.65
CA PRO A 19 -8.44 8.35 1.69
C PRO A 19 -9.77 8.94 2.20
N GLU A 20 -10.48 9.64 1.32
CA GLU A 20 -11.80 10.20 1.63
C GLU A 20 -12.88 9.17 1.29
N VAL A 21 -13.48 8.56 2.32
CA VAL A 21 -14.53 7.55 2.19
C VAL A 21 -15.91 8.21 2.19
N ARG A 22 -16.76 7.84 1.24
CA ARG A 22 -18.17 8.24 1.17
C ARG A 22 -19.04 7.03 0.86
N TYR A 23 -20.22 6.97 1.46
CA TYR A 23 -21.24 5.97 1.11
C TYR A 23 -22.31 6.62 0.24
N MET A 24 -22.62 5.99 -0.88
CA MET A 24 -23.75 6.37 -1.72
C MET A 24 -25.08 5.92 -1.07
N PRO A 25 -26.23 6.54 -1.42
CA PRO A 25 -27.53 6.17 -0.86
C PRO A 25 -27.93 4.70 -1.08
N ASN A 26 -27.34 4.05 -2.10
CA ASN A 26 -27.52 2.63 -2.38
C ASN A 26 -26.65 1.70 -1.50
N GLY A 27 -25.89 2.25 -0.55
CA GLY A 27 -24.99 1.50 0.34
C GLY A 27 -23.59 1.26 -0.24
N ASN A 28 -23.32 1.60 -1.50
CA ASN A 28 -22.01 1.37 -2.08
C ASN A 28 -20.98 2.38 -1.56
N ALA A 29 -19.84 1.88 -1.09
CA ALA A 29 -18.70 2.71 -0.73
C ALA A 29 -18.01 3.30 -1.98
N VAL A 30 -17.55 4.53 -1.83
CA VAL A 30 -16.74 5.27 -2.80
C VAL A 30 -15.57 5.86 -2.05
N VAL A 31 -14.36 5.70 -2.58
CA VAL A 31 -13.18 6.36 -2.03
C VAL A 31 -12.55 7.25 -3.08
N ASN A 32 -12.29 8.49 -2.67
CA ASN A 32 -11.49 9.44 -3.41
C ASN A 32 -10.12 9.54 -2.74
N MET A 33 -9.06 9.38 -3.52
CA MET A 33 -7.69 9.46 -3.02
C MET A 33 -6.79 10.16 -4.03
N THR A 34 -5.71 10.77 -3.55
CA THR A 34 -4.73 11.46 -4.37
C THR A 34 -3.39 10.75 -4.25
N LEU A 35 -2.84 10.33 -5.38
CA LEU A 35 -1.60 9.57 -5.49
C LEU A 35 -0.49 10.43 -6.11
N ALA A 36 0.67 10.48 -5.46
CA ALA A 36 1.87 11.12 -5.99
C ALA A 36 2.74 10.10 -6.74
N THR A 37 3.25 10.49 -7.90
CA THR A 37 4.36 9.81 -8.59
C THR A 37 5.43 10.84 -8.91
N SER A 38 6.69 10.56 -8.56
CA SER A 38 7.80 11.49 -8.76
C SER A 38 8.81 10.95 -9.77
N GLU A 39 9.30 11.83 -10.63
CA GLU A 39 10.38 11.55 -11.59
C GLU A 39 11.57 12.47 -11.28
N ASN A 40 12.77 11.89 -11.19
CA ASN A 40 14.02 12.61 -10.95
C ASN A 40 14.92 12.50 -12.18
N TRP A 41 15.40 13.62 -12.69
CA TRP A 41 16.34 13.65 -13.82
C TRP A 41 17.40 14.74 -13.64
N LYS A 42 18.54 14.57 -14.31
CA LYS A 42 19.59 15.58 -14.37
C LYS A 42 19.37 16.50 -15.56
N ASP A 43 19.29 17.81 -15.32
CA ASP A 43 19.17 18.80 -16.40
C ASP A 43 20.46 18.81 -17.24
N LYS A 44 20.33 18.71 -18.56
CA LYS A 44 21.47 18.63 -19.48
C LYS A 44 22.22 19.97 -19.63
N ASN A 45 21.54 21.09 -19.39
CA ASN A 45 22.12 22.43 -19.54
C ASN A 45 22.78 22.91 -18.25
N THR A 46 22.16 22.66 -17.09
CA THR A 46 22.66 23.14 -15.79
C THR A 46 23.43 22.08 -15.01
N GLY A 47 23.23 20.80 -15.31
CA GLY A 47 23.82 19.69 -14.56
C GLY A 47 23.18 19.45 -13.18
N GLU A 48 22.09 20.15 -12.86
CA GLU A 48 21.40 20.03 -11.58
C GLU A 48 20.39 18.87 -11.60
N ASN A 49 20.15 18.25 -10.44
CA ASN A 49 19.07 17.29 -10.29
C ASN A 49 17.74 18.04 -10.15
N LYS A 50 16.77 17.69 -10.99
CA LYS A 50 15.39 18.18 -10.95
C LYS A 50 14.45 17.05 -10.58
N GLU A 51 13.40 17.40 -9.84
CA GLU A 51 12.32 16.52 -9.43
C GLU A 51 10.99 17.09 -9.94
N LYS A 52 10.12 16.22 -10.46
CA LYS A 52 8.74 16.56 -10.82
C LYS A 52 7.80 15.54 -10.21
N THR A 53 6.85 16.02 -9.42
CA THR A 53 5.83 15.18 -8.77
C THR A 53 4.48 15.44 -9.40
N GLU A 54 3.84 14.38 -9.90
CA GLU A 54 2.50 14.42 -10.47
C GLU A 54 1.46 13.81 -9.54
N TRP A 55 0.31 14.49 -9.48
CA TRP A 55 -0.79 14.18 -8.59
C TRP A 55 -1.96 13.59 -9.36
N HIS A 56 -2.29 12.34 -9.05
CA HIS A 56 -3.31 11.55 -9.72
C HIS A 56 -4.53 11.42 -8.82
N ARG A 57 -5.70 11.77 -9.35
CA ARG A 57 -6.99 11.57 -8.67
C ARG A 57 -7.50 10.18 -8.96
N ILE A 58 -7.59 9.34 -7.95
CA ILE A 58 -8.08 7.96 -8.07
C ILE A 58 -9.46 7.86 -7.41
N VAL A 59 -10.37 7.16 -8.09
CA VAL A 59 -11.70 6.84 -7.56
C VAL A 59 -11.85 5.32 -7.51
N LEU A 60 -12.14 4.82 -6.32
CA LEU A 60 -12.41 3.42 -6.03
C LEU A 60 -13.89 3.25 -5.66
N PHE A 61 -14.46 2.10 -6.01
CA PHE A 61 -15.85 1.76 -5.72
C PHE A 61 -15.97 0.42 -4.99
N GLY A 62 -17.07 0.26 -4.25
CA GLY A 62 -17.48 -0.98 -3.61
C GLY A 62 -16.42 -1.52 -2.65
N LYS A 63 -16.13 -2.82 -2.73
CA LYS A 63 -15.19 -3.51 -1.83
C LYS A 63 -13.78 -2.91 -1.83
N LEU A 64 -13.28 -2.46 -3.00
CA LEU A 64 -11.95 -1.83 -3.06
C LEU A 64 -11.94 -0.49 -2.31
N ALA A 65 -13.05 0.25 -2.34
CA ALA A 65 -13.19 1.47 -1.56
C ALA A 65 -13.22 1.19 -0.05
N GLU A 66 -13.91 0.14 0.39
CA GLU A 66 -13.91 -0.28 1.81
C GLU A 66 -12.50 -0.65 2.30
N ILE A 67 -11.80 -1.48 1.53
CA ILE A 67 -10.40 -1.87 1.83
C ILE A 67 -9.50 -0.64 1.85
N ALA A 68 -9.65 0.26 0.88
CA ALA A 68 -8.86 1.49 0.82
C ALA A 68 -9.10 2.37 2.06
N GLY A 69 -10.36 2.57 2.45
CA GLY A 69 -10.73 3.35 3.63
C GLY A 69 -10.22 2.74 4.94
N GLU A 70 -10.29 1.42 5.07
CA GLU A 70 -9.88 0.72 6.29
C GLU A 70 -8.36 0.72 6.45
N TYR A 71 -7.60 0.42 5.39
CA TYR A 71 -6.16 0.10 5.49
C TYR A 71 -5.23 1.20 4.97
N LEU A 72 -5.65 2.05 4.04
CA LEU A 72 -4.76 3.07 3.47
C LEU A 72 -4.73 4.32 4.34
N ARG A 73 -3.54 4.90 4.48
CA ARG A 73 -3.30 6.19 5.13
C ARG A 73 -2.36 7.03 4.28
N LYS A 74 -2.20 8.30 4.62
CA LYS A 74 -1.18 9.17 4.01
C LYS A 74 0.18 8.47 4.01
N GLY A 75 0.86 8.50 2.87
CA GLY A 75 2.16 7.87 2.65
C GLY A 75 2.10 6.39 2.27
N SER A 76 0.95 5.71 2.41
CA SER A 76 0.80 4.32 1.96
C SER A 76 1.18 4.17 0.49
N GLN A 77 2.00 3.19 0.18
CA GLN A 77 2.37 2.86 -1.19
C GLN A 77 1.35 1.89 -1.79
N VAL A 78 0.85 2.19 -2.98
CA VAL A 78 -0.17 1.39 -3.66
C VAL A 78 0.13 1.23 -5.14
N TYR A 79 -0.22 0.06 -5.65
CA TYR A 79 -0.41 -0.24 -7.06
C TYR A 79 -1.87 0.02 -7.43
N ILE A 80 -2.09 0.72 -8.54
CA ILE A 80 -3.41 1.01 -9.09
C ILE A 80 -3.42 0.64 -10.57
N GLU A 81 -4.43 -0.12 -10.96
CA GLU A 81 -4.80 -0.35 -12.36
C GLU A 81 -6.24 0.11 -12.58
N GLY A 82 -6.45 1.01 -13.54
CA GLY A 82 -7.77 1.57 -13.83
C GLY A 82 -7.87 2.13 -15.25
N SER A 83 -8.81 3.03 -15.47
CA SER A 83 -9.00 3.73 -16.74
C SER A 83 -9.23 5.22 -16.54
N LEU A 84 -8.83 6.04 -17.51
CA LEU A 84 -9.11 7.47 -17.49
C LEU A 84 -10.58 7.73 -17.76
N GLN A 85 -11.21 8.55 -16.93
CA GLN A 85 -12.54 9.09 -17.15
C GLN A 85 -12.53 10.60 -16.93
N THR A 86 -12.98 11.35 -17.92
CA THR A 86 -13.17 12.79 -17.80
C THR A 86 -14.66 13.07 -17.67
N ARG A 87 -15.06 13.64 -16.53
CA ARG A 87 -16.45 14.08 -16.32
C ARG A 87 -16.56 15.59 -16.47
N LYS A 88 -17.70 16.00 -17.01
CA LYS A 88 -18.12 17.40 -17.12
C LYS A 88 -19.07 17.73 -15.97
N TRP A 89 -18.86 18.86 -15.32
CA TRP A 89 -19.73 19.36 -14.26
C TRP A 89 -19.81 20.88 -14.34
N GLN A 90 -20.88 21.49 -13.81
CA GLN A 90 -21.02 22.94 -13.74
C GLN A 90 -20.65 23.42 -12.34
N ASP A 91 -19.86 24.48 -12.26
CA ASP A 91 -19.56 25.13 -10.98
C ASP A 91 -20.73 26.01 -10.50
N GLN A 92 -20.58 26.63 -9.33
CA GLN A 92 -21.62 27.47 -8.73
C GLN A 92 -21.94 28.72 -9.57
N ASN A 93 -21.05 29.12 -10.48
CA ASN A 93 -21.23 30.26 -11.37
C ASN A 93 -21.83 29.84 -12.73
N GLY A 94 -22.17 28.56 -12.90
CA GLY A 94 -22.70 27.99 -14.14
C GLY A 94 -21.65 27.73 -15.22
N LEU A 95 -20.35 27.86 -14.90
CA LEU A 95 -19.28 27.59 -15.85
C LEU A 95 -19.03 26.08 -15.95
N GLU A 96 -18.85 25.60 -17.18
CA GLU A 96 -18.55 24.20 -17.44
C GLU A 96 -17.09 23.89 -17.07
N ARG A 97 -16.89 22.86 -16.24
CA ARG A 97 -15.60 22.36 -15.79
C ARG A 97 -15.43 20.90 -16.17
N TYR A 98 -14.19 20.52 -16.40
CA TYR A 98 -13.80 19.15 -16.70
C TYR A 98 -12.86 18.66 -15.61
N THR A 99 -13.01 17.40 -15.23
CA THR A 99 -12.10 16.75 -14.28
C THR A 99 -11.81 15.35 -14.79
N THR A 100 -10.52 15.08 -15.00
CA THR A 100 -10.02 13.76 -15.38
C THR A 100 -9.61 13.02 -14.12
N GLU A 101 -10.17 11.83 -13.95
CA GLU A 101 -9.98 10.95 -12.81
C GLU A 101 -9.60 9.56 -13.34
N ILE A 102 -8.85 8.81 -12.54
CA ILE A 102 -8.54 7.42 -12.81
C ILE A 102 -9.51 6.58 -12.01
N VAL A 103 -10.34 5.85 -12.73
CA VAL A 103 -11.42 5.07 -12.13
C VAL A 103 -11.07 3.60 -12.20
N VAL A 104 -11.07 2.95 -11.03
CA VAL A 104 -10.86 1.51 -10.93
C VAL A 104 -12.22 0.82 -11.08
N ASN A 105 -12.53 0.46 -12.32
CA ASN A 105 -13.76 -0.21 -12.72
C ASN A 105 -13.59 -1.73 -12.79
N ILE A 106 -14.56 -2.43 -13.39
CA ILE A 106 -14.50 -3.86 -13.71
C ILE A 106 -13.24 -4.15 -14.55
N GLY A 107 -12.33 -4.96 -13.99
CA GLY A 107 -11.04 -5.29 -14.59
C GLY A 107 -9.87 -4.44 -14.12
N GLY A 108 -10.10 -3.39 -13.33
CA GLY A 108 -9.06 -2.69 -12.57
C GLY A 108 -8.76 -3.39 -11.25
N THR A 109 -7.63 -3.05 -10.64
CA THR A 109 -7.21 -3.61 -9.36
C THR A 109 -6.47 -2.56 -8.52
N MET A 110 -6.47 -2.77 -7.20
CA MET A 110 -5.64 -2.02 -6.27
C MET A 110 -4.92 -3.01 -5.37
N GLN A 111 -3.62 -2.79 -5.16
CA GLN A 111 -2.82 -3.58 -4.25
C GLN A 111 -1.96 -2.67 -3.36
N MET A 112 -1.98 -2.94 -2.06
CA MET A 112 -1.07 -2.31 -1.11
C MET A 112 0.33 -2.88 -1.26
N LEU A 113 1.32 -2.00 -1.40
CA LEU A 113 2.73 -2.36 -1.57
C LEU A 113 3.57 -2.01 -0.33
N GLY A 114 2.97 -1.34 0.67
CA GLY A 114 3.67 -0.97 1.89
C GLY A 114 4.17 -2.17 2.70
N ASN A 115 5.29 -1.97 3.41
CA ASN A 115 5.83 -2.95 4.33
C ASN A 115 4.77 -3.40 5.34
N ARG A 116 4.70 -4.72 5.57
CA ARG A 116 4.22 -5.29 6.84
C ARG A 116 5.15 -4.81 7.96
N ASN A 117 5.07 -3.54 8.37
CA ASN A 117 5.80 -3.08 9.54
C ASN A 117 5.11 -3.64 10.78
N SER A 118 5.63 -4.80 11.21
CA SER A 118 6.19 -4.98 12.55
C SER A 118 5.82 -3.85 13.52
N ASN A 119 4.70 -4.02 14.22
CA ASN A 119 4.52 -3.44 15.54
C ASN A 119 5.51 -4.13 16.52
N LEU A 120 6.81 -3.89 16.36
CA LEU A 120 7.75 -4.05 17.46
C LEU A 120 7.66 -2.77 18.29
N GLN A 121 6.73 -2.75 19.23
CA GLN A 121 6.74 -1.77 20.32
C GLN A 121 7.88 -2.15 21.26
N THR A 122 9.02 -1.47 21.16
CA THR A 122 10.02 -1.46 22.23
C THR A 122 9.44 -0.64 23.38
N MET A 123 8.85 -1.32 24.37
CA MET A 123 8.50 -0.71 25.64
C MET A 123 9.76 -0.62 26.50
N SER A 124 10.27 0.60 26.69
CA SER A 124 11.31 0.87 27.68
C SER A 124 10.67 0.96 29.07
N ILE A 125 10.93 -0.05 29.92
CA ILE A 125 10.60 0.02 31.35
C ILE A 125 11.82 0.65 32.05
N ASN A 126 11.61 1.80 32.69
CA ASN A 126 12.61 2.47 33.49
C ASN A 126 12.42 2.08 34.96
N ASP A 127 13.12 1.04 35.40
CA ASP A 127 13.27 0.71 36.82
C ASP A 127 14.66 1.16 37.29
N ASN A 128 14.67 1.89 38.41
CA ASN A 128 15.83 2.57 38.97
C ASN A 128 17.09 1.68 39.01
N ASN A 129 18.08 2.09 38.21
CA ASN A 129 19.50 1.74 38.26
C ASN A 129 20.00 0.36 37.77
N ASN A 130 19.35 -0.27 36.79
CA ASN A 130 20.08 -1.15 35.86
C ASN A 130 19.30 -1.47 34.56
N THR A 131 19.83 -1.08 33.40
CA THR A 131 19.24 -1.39 32.08
C THR A 131 19.54 -2.83 31.67
N ILE A 132 18.52 -3.70 31.70
CA ILE A 132 18.59 -5.06 31.12
C ILE A 132 17.72 -5.12 29.87
N THR A 133 18.35 -5.23 28.69
CA THR A 133 17.68 -5.50 27.41
C THR A 133 17.22 -6.95 27.35
N LYS A 134 15.94 -7.23 27.66
CA LYS A 134 15.32 -8.54 27.43
C LYS A 134 14.44 -8.50 26.17
N ILE A 135 14.84 -9.27 25.15
CA ILE A 135 14.03 -9.53 23.95
C ILE A 135 12.92 -10.52 24.36
N LYS A 136 11.67 -10.07 24.39
CA LYS A 136 10.50 -10.95 24.50
C LYS A 136 9.80 -11.03 23.16
N LYS A 137 9.76 -12.23 22.58
CA LYS A 137 8.87 -12.57 21.47
C LYS A 137 7.48 -12.78 22.07
N THR A 138 6.52 -11.90 21.77
CA THR A 138 5.12 -12.10 22.14
C THR A 138 4.34 -12.48 20.90
N ASP A 139 4.26 -13.78 20.63
CA ASP A 139 3.21 -14.34 19.79
C ASP A 139 1.95 -14.38 20.66
N LYS A 140 0.93 -13.59 20.29
CA LYS A 140 -0.44 -13.78 20.79
C LYS A 140 -1.42 -13.59 19.64
N VAL A 141 -1.46 -14.58 18.77
CA VAL A 141 -2.74 -15.20 18.41
C VAL A 141 -2.65 -16.57 19.08
N ASP A 142 -3.58 -16.90 19.97
CA ASP A 142 -4.32 -18.15 19.83
C ASP A 142 -5.43 -18.35 20.86
N PHE A 143 -6.53 -18.83 20.28
CA PHE A 143 -7.73 -19.35 20.89
C PHE A 143 -7.40 -20.53 21.81
N ASN A 144 -7.67 -20.40 23.10
CA ASN A 144 -7.66 -21.53 24.01
C ASN A 144 -8.78 -22.52 23.67
N LYS A 145 -8.41 -23.64 23.03
CA LYS A 145 -9.02 -24.93 23.25
C LYS A 145 -7.90 -25.95 23.49
N ASN A 146 -7.87 -26.44 24.72
CA ASN A 146 -7.23 -27.63 25.30
C ASN A 146 -6.38 -28.51 24.38
N ILE A 147 -5.22 -28.96 24.88
CA ILE A 147 -4.85 -30.39 25.07
C ILE A 147 -3.58 -30.49 25.93
N GLU A 148 -3.52 -31.58 26.69
CA GLU A 148 -2.70 -31.91 27.85
C GLU A 148 -1.19 -32.07 27.63
N ILE A 149 -0.50 -32.04 28.77
CA ILE A 149 0.93 -32.22 29.01
C ILE A 149 1.40 -33.62 28.57
N ASP A 150 2.53 -33.71 27.85
CA ASP A 150 3.45 -34.81 28.09
C ASP A 150 4.92 -34.36 28.01
N LYS A 151 5.68 -34.73 29.03
CA LYS A 151 7.10 -34.39 29.22
C LYS A 151 7.93 -35.60 28.79
N SER A 152 8.58 -35.57 27.64
CA SER A 152 9.79 -36.39 27.39
C SER A 152 10.47 -36.03 26.08
N SER A 153 11.78 -36.31 26.00
CA SER A 153 12.69 -36.28 24.84
C SER A 153 13.21 -34.90 24.43
N LYS A 154 14.41 -34.50 24.90
CA LYS A 154 15.78 -34.90 24.52
C LYS A 154 16.33 -34.06 23.36
N ASN A 155 17.40 -33.35 23.69
CA ASN A 155 18.50 -32.86 22.85
C ASN A 155 18.54 -33.39 21.42
N LEU A 156 18.78 -32.48 20.47
CA LEU A 156 19.75 -32.64 19.39
C LEU A 156 20.13 -31.24 18.87
N ILE A 157 21.41 -30.92 19.02
CA ILE A 157 22.12 -29.86 18.31
C ILE A 157 22.57 -30.47 16.98
N ASP A 158 22.65 -29.61 15.96
CA ASP A 158 23.55 -29.67 14.79
C ASP A 158 22.84 -29.82 13.43
N SER A 159 22.90 -28.74 12.64
CA SER A 159 23.57 -28.75 11.32
C SER A 159 23.35 -27.38 10.65
N SER A 160 24.42 -26.58 10.66
CA SER A 160 24.64 -25.49 9.72
C SER A 160 24.66 -26.01 8.29
N SER A 161 23.87 -25.41 7.40
CA SER A 161 24.12 -25.45 5.96
C SER A 161 24.33 -24.02 5.48
N GLU A 162 25.60 -23.66 5.32
CA GLU A 162 26.04 -22.52 4.52
C GLU A 162 25.49 -22.67 3.10
N ILE A 163 24.88 -21.59 2.59
CA ILE A 163 24.43 -21.52 1.20
C ILE A 163 25.59 -20.88 0.43
N ASP A 164 26.31 -21.68 -0.35
CA ASP A 164 27.33 -21.21 -1.30
C ASP A 164 26.66 -20.48 -2.48
N PHE A 165 27.11 -19.25 -2.74
CA PHE A 165 26.58 -18.31 -3.74
C PHE A 165 27.47 -18.21 -4.99
N ASP A 166 27.99 -19.34 -5.48
CA ASP A 166 28.91 -19.35 -6.63
C ASP A 166 28.37 -20.04 -7.90
N ASP A 167 27.10 -20.45 -7.94
CA ASP A 167 26.52 -21.04 -9.15
C ASP A 167 25.85 -20.00 -10.05
N GLU A 168 26.70 -19.39 -10.89
CA GLU A 168 26.49 -19.01 -12.29
C GLU A 168 25.08 -18.55 -12.72
N ILE A 169 24.93 -17.25 -12.95
CA ILE A 169 23.87 -16.71 -13.82
C ILE A 169 24.32 -16.91 -15.28
N PRO A 170 23.67 -17.74 -16.10
CA PRO A 170 23.97 -17.80 -17.53
C PRO A 170 23.40 -16.56 -18.24
N PHE A 171 24.23 -15.98 -19.11
CA PHE A 171 23.95 -14.81 -19.97
C PHE A 171 22.77 -15.02 -20.92
#